data_AF-A0A8N5EP89-F1
#
_entry.id   AF-A0A8N5EP89-F1
#
_cell.length_a   1.000
_cell.length_b   1.000
_cell.length_c   1.000
_cell.angle_alpha   90.00
_cell.angle_beta   90.00
_cell.angle_gamma   90.00
#
_symmetry.space_group_name_H-M   'P 1'
#
loop_
_entity.id
_entity.type
_entity.pdbx_description
1 polymer ?
#
loop_
_entity_poly.entity_id
_entity_poly.type
_entity_poly.pdbx_seq_one_letter_code
_entity_poly.pdbx_strand_id
1 'polypeptide(L)'
;YDVLLLSLNSNESFAFQIKEQKVVVDELSNLKKNRKVYKQQPNSNIFFLADRTEMLSQCKNTLDELKKAHQELENSEKAKIKK
;
A
#
# COMPACT_ATOMS: atom_id res chain seq x y z
N TYR A 1 6.50 9.54 26.13
CA TYR A 1 5.65 10.28 25.18
C TYR A 1 6.08 10.08 23.74
N ASP A 2 7.38 10.10 23.39
CA ASP A 2 7.84 9.95 22.00
C ASP A 2 7.51 8.61 21.31
N VAL A 3 7.64 7.48 22.01
CA VAL A 3 7.42 6.15 21.41
C VAL A 3 5.95 5.91 21.01
N LEU A 4 5.01 6.45 21.79
CA LEU A 4 3.57 6.33 21.51
C LEU A 4 3.14 7.21 20.32
N LEU A 5 3.71 8.42 20.21
CA LEU A 5 3.42 9.32 19.10
C LEU A 5 3.93 8.76 17.76
N LEU A 6 5.11 8.13 17.75
CA LEU A 6 5.65 7.41 16.59
C LEU A 6 4.77 6.22 16.17
N SER A 7 4.21 5.46 17.12
CA SER A 7 3.31 4.33 16.81
C SER A 7 1.97 4.79 16.21
N LEU A 8 1.39 5.87 16.75
CA LEU A 8 0.15 6.45 16.25
C LEU A 8 0.32 7.01 14.82
N ASN A 9 1.40 7.76 14.57
CA ASN A 9 1.73 8.26 13.23
C ASN A 9 1.96 7.12 12.22
N SER A 10 2.53 6.00 12.68
CA SER A 10 2.76 4.83 11.83
C SER A 10 1.44 4.16 11.42
N ASN A 11 0.51 3.99 12.36
CA ASN A 11 -0.81 3.43 12.09
C ASN A 11 -1.64 4.28 11.11
N GLU A 12 -1.69 5.60 11.32
CA GLU A 12 -2.38 6.50 10.40
C GLU A 12 -1.75 6.49 9.00
N SER A 13 -0.41 6.43 8.92
CA SER A 13 0.33 6.27 7.67
C SER A 13 -0.02 4.97 6.94
N PHE A 14 -0.08 3.84 7.65
CA PHE A 14 -0.48 2.56 7.06
C PHE A 14 -1.93 2.58 6.57
N ALA A 15 -2.86 3.12 7.35
CA ALA A 15 -4.26 3.23 6.94
C ALA A 15 -4.42 4.14 5.70
N PHE A 16 -3.63 5.21 5.60
CA PHE A 16 -3.57 6.07 4.42
C PHE A 16 -3.02 5.31 3.20
N GLN A 17 -1.87 4.64 3.34
CA GLN A 17 -1.26 3.85 2.27
C GLN A 17 -2.18 2.73 1.76
N ILE A 18 -2.91 2.04 2.65
CA ILE A 18 -3.90 1.01 2.26
C ILE A 18 -5.03 1.63 1.44
N LYS A 19 -5.54 2.81 1.82
CA LYS A 19 -6.59 3.51 1.07
C LYS A 19 -6.09 3.93 -0.31
N GLU A 20 -4.91 4.54 -0.38
CA GLU A 20 -4.30 4.99 -1.64
C GLU A 20 -4.05 3.80 -2.58
N GLN A 21 -3.45 2.72 -2.06
CA GLN A 21 -3.18 1.52 -2.84
C GLN A 21 -4.47 0.86 -3.36
N LYS A 22 -5.57 0.92 -2.59
CA LYS A 22 -6.88 0.43 -3.04
C LYS A 22 -7.42 1.26 -4.21
N VAL A 23 -7.32 2.60 -4.15
CA VAL A 23 -7.71 3.48 -5.26
C VAL A 23 -6.92 3.13 -6.52
N VAL A 24 -5.59 2.93 -6.40
CA VAL A 24 -4.75 2.55 -7.55
C VAL A 24 -5.20 1.22 -8.16
N VAL A 25 -5.55 0.21 -7.36
CA VAL A 25 -6.08 -1.07 -7.85
C VAL A 25 -7.41 -0.87 -8.59
N ASP A 26 -8.31 -0.06 -8.03
CA ASP A 26 -9.62 0.22 -8.63
C ASP A 26 -9.46 0.99 -9.95
N GLU A 27 -8.58 1.98 -10.03
CA GLU A 27 -8.29 2.72 -11.25
C GLU A 27 -7.64 1.85 -12.33
N LEU A 28 -6.64 1.04 -11.99
CA LEU A 28 -5.97 0.14 -12.92
C LEU A 28 -6.92 -0.95 -13.46
N SER A 29 -7.81 -1.46 -12.62
CA SER A 29 -8.78 -2.50 -13.02
C SER A 29 -9.85 -1.95 -13.96
N ASN A 30 -10.27 -0.70 -13.77
CA ASN A 30 -11.24 0.00 -14.61
C ASN A 30 -10.61 0.63 -15.86
N LEU A 31 -9.29 0.58 -16.01
CA LEU A 31 -8.59 1.12 -17.17
C LEU A 31 -8.94 0.33 -18.45
N LYS A 32 -9.32 1.05 -19.51
CA LYS A 32 -9.64 0.46 -20.83
C LYS A 32 -8.49 -0.43 -21.33
N LYS A 33 -8.82 -1.60 -21.91
CA LYS A 33 -7.87 -2.68 -22.27
C LYS A 33 -6.63 -2.26 -23.07
N ASN A 34 -6.73 -1.25 -23.93
CA ASN A 34 -5.65 -0.84 -24.84
C ASN A 34 -4.88 0.39 -24.37
N ARG A 35 -5.09 0.85 -23.13
CA ARG A 35 -4.33 1.97 -22.57
C ARG A 35 -2.96 1.50 -22.09
N LYS A 36 -1.94 2.30 -22.38
CA LYS A 36 -0.57 2.06 -21.90
C LYS A 36 -0.48 2.44 -20.43
N VAL A 37 0.12 1.57 -19.63
CA VAL A 37 0.44 1.82 -18.23
C VAL A 37 1.92 2.14 -18.14
N TYR A 38 2.24 3.17 -17.37
CA TYR A 38 3.63 3.57 -17.14
C TYR A 38 3.93 3.52 -15.65
N LYS A 39 5.07 2.96 -15.29
CA LYS A 39 5.58 2.93 -13.92
C LYS A 39 6.70 3.94 -13.77
N GLN A 40 6.58 4.80 -12.77
CA GLN A 40 7.64 5.74 -12.42
C GLN A 40 8.78 5.02 -11.69
N GLN A 41 10.02 5.36 -12.01
CA GLN A 41 11.16 4.92 -11.22
C GLN A 41 11.22 5.64 -9.87
N PRO A 42 11.59 4.95 -8.78
CA PRO A 42 11.85 5.61 -7.50
C PRO A 42 12.89 6.73 -7.64
N ASN A 43 12.65 7.86 -6.97
CA ASN A 43 13.56 9.01 -6.91
C ASN A 43 13.88 9.67 -8.27
N SER A 44 13.04 9.47 -9.28
CA SER A 44 13.22 10.04 -10.61
C SER A 44 11.88 10.32 -11.30
N ASN A 45 11.88 11.21 -12.29
CA ASN A 45 10.72 11.49 -13.14
C ASN A 45 10.75 10.67 -14.45
N ILE A 46 11.42 9.52 -14.44
CA ILE A 46 11.49 8.60 -15.57
C ILE A 46 10.37 7.55 -15.45
N PHE A 47 9.69 7.31 -16.57
CA PHE A 47 8.56 6.39 -16.66
C PHE A 47 8.85 5.27 -17.66
N PHE A 48 8.64 4.01 -17.25
CA PHE A 48 8.75 2.85 -18.12
C PHE A 48 7.38 2.28 -18.46
N LEU A 49 7.22 1.86 -19.71
CA LEU A 49 6.05 1.09 -20.11
C LEU A 49 6.02 -0.21 -19.32
N ALA A 50 4.88 -0.50 -18.70
CA ALA A 50 4.69 -1.71 -17.92
C ALA A 50 3.49 -2.51 -18.43
N ASP A 51 3.53 -3.83 -18.24
CA ASP A 51 2.37 -4.66 -18.50
C ASP A 51 1.26 -4.36 -17.48
N ARG A 52 0.04 -4.17 -17.98
CA ARG A 52 -1.10 -3.83 -17.14
C ARG A 52 -1.47 -4.95 -16.17
N THR A 53 -1.37 -6.20 -16.62
CA THR A 53 -1.76 -7.36 -15.80
C THR A 53 -0.74 -7.58 -14.69
N GLU A 54 0.55 -7.49 -15.02
CA GLU A 54 1.63 -7.51 -14.05
C GLU A 54 1.46 -6.38 -13.01
N MET A 55 1.20 -5.15 -13.45
CA MET A 55 1.09 -4.01 -12.55
C MET A 55 -0.13 -4.11 -11.64
N LEU A 56 -1.27 -4.59 -12.16
CA LEU A 56 -2.45 -4.88 -11.35
C LEU A 56 -2.16 -5.98 -10.31
N SER A 57 -1.43 -7.03 -10.68
CA SER A 57 -1.02 -8.10 -9.76
C SER A 57 -0.12 -7.56 -8.66
N GLN A 58 0.90 -6.77 -9.01
CA GLN A 58 1.80 -6.12 -8.05
C GLN A 58 1.03 -5.24 -7.07
N CYS A 59 0.14 -4.37 -7.55
CA CYS A 59 -0.66 -3.49 -6.70
C CYS A 59 -1.58 -4.27 -5.74
N LYS A 60 -2.15 -5.40 -6.17
CA LYS A 60 -2.94 -6.28 -5.29
C LYS A 60 -2.09 -6.94 -4.21
N ASN A 61 -0.91 -7.46 -4.59
CA ASN A 61 0.01 -8.07 -3.63
C ASN A 61 0.47 -7.05 -2.57
N THR A 62 0.85 -5.84 -3.00
CA THR A 62 1.23 -4.75 -2.07
C THR A 62 0.08 -4.39 -1.13
N LEU A 63 -1.16 -4.34 -1.62
CA LEU A 63 -2.33 -4.08 -0.78
C LEU A 63 -2.52 -5.17 0.29
N ASP A 64 -2.32 -6.43 -0.07
CA ASP A 64 -2.46 -7.55 0.87
C ASP A 64 -1.33 -7.59 1.90
N GLU A 65 -0.10 -7.29 1.49
CA GLU A 65 1.05 -7.13 2.40
C GLU A 65 0.84 -5.99 3.40
N LEU A 66 0.38 -4.82 2.94
CA LEU A 66 0.09 -3.67 3.81
C LEU A 66 -1.01 -3.99 4.84
N LYS A 67 -2.08 -4.67 4.42
CA LYS A 67 -3.14 -5.12 5.35
C LYS A 67 -2.62 -6.10 6.38
N LYS A 68 -1.77 -7.05 5.95
CA LYS A 68 -1.17 -8.04 6.86
C LYS A 68 -0.28 -7.37 7.90
N ALA A 69 0.60 -6.46 7.46
CA ALA A 69 1.48 -5.70 8.35
C ALA A 69 0.68 -4.86 9.36
N HIS A 70 -0.39 -4.19 8.91
CA HIS A 70 -1.27 -3.43 9.79
C HIS A 70 -1.97 -4.32 10.83
N GLN A 71 -2.45 -5.50 10.42
CA GLN A 71 -3.10 -6.45 11.34
C GLN A 71 -2.13 -7.02 12.37
N GLU A 72 -0.89 -7.34 11.96
CA GLU A 72 0.16 -7.83 12.85
C GLU A 72 0.55 -6.78 13.89
N LEU A 73 0.65 -5.51 13.48
CA LEU A 73 0.93 -4.39 14.38
C LEU A 73 -0.17 -4.27 15.45
N GLU A 74 -1.45 -4.25 15.03
CA GLU A 74 -2.60 -4.15 15.93
C GLU A 74 -2.67 -5.33 16.93
N ASN A 75 -2.38 -6.54 16.45
CA ASN A 75 -2.35 -7.73 17.30
C ASN A 75 -1.20 -7.67 18.33
N SER A 76 -0.04 -7.14 17.94
CA SER A 76 1.11 -6.97 18.84
C SER A 76 0.86 -5.94 19.95
N GLU A 77 0.12 -4.87 19.65
CA GLU A 77 -0.25 -3.85 20.64
C GLU A 77 -1.27 -4.42 21.64
N LYS A 78 -2.27 -5.18 21.18
CA LYS A 78 -3.24 -5.87 22.04
C LYS A 78 -2.59 -6.91 22.96
N ALA A 79 -1.53 -7.59 22.49
CA ALA A 79 -0.79 -8.55 23.30
C ALA A 79 0.04 -7.90 24.42
N LYS A 80 0.51 -6.65 24.24
CA LYS A 80 1.25 -5.90 25.25
C LYS A 80 0.36 -5.34 26.37
N ILE A 81 -0.92 -5.13 26.10
CA ILE A 81 -1.89 -4.59 27.08
C ILE A 81 -2.41 -5.67 28.04
N LYS A 82 -2.30 -6.96 27.68
CA LYS A 82 -2.74 -8.11 28.49
C LYS A 82 -1.68 -8.67 29.44
N LYS A 83 -0.50 -8.06 29.54
CA LYS A 83 0.62 -8.49 30.39
C LYS A 83 0.93 -7.40 31.41
#